data_AF-A0A5K0VA31-F1
#
_entry.id   AF-A0A5K0VA31-F1
#
_cell.length_a   1.000
_cell.length_b   1.000
_cell.length_c   1.000
_cell.angle_alpha   90.00
_cell.angle_beta   90.00
_cell.angle_gamma   90.00
#
_symmetry.space_group_name_H-M   'P 1'
#
loop_
_entity.id
_entity.type
_entity.pdbx_description
1 polymer ?
#
loop_
_entity_poly.entity_id
_entity_poly.type
_entity_poly.pdbx_seq_one_letter_code
_entity_poly.pdbx_strand_id
1 'polypeptide(L)' 'RKRFSERQAETWWSENREKVFEKYDVRGEEKASVGSSAQTGQ' A
#
# COMPACT_ATOMS: atom_id res chain seq x y z
N ARG A 1 11.27 -17.47 9.74
CA ARG A 1 10.26 -16.54 9.16
C ARG A 1 9.09 -17.36 8.61
N LYS A 2 7.92 -17.30 9.25
CA LYS A 2 6.58 -17.19 8.65
C LYS A 2 5.63 -16.88 9.82
N ARG A 3 4.93 -15.74 9.77
CA ARG A 3 4.12 -15.18 10.89
C ARG A 3 2.63 -15.47 10.76
N PHE A 4 2.20 -16.23 9.75
CA PHE A 4 0.79 -16.53 9.51
C PHE A 4 0.61 -17.93 8.90
N SER A 5 -0.34 -18.67 9.46
CA SER A 5 -0.90 -19.90 8.89
C SER A 5 -1.74 -19.58 7.64
N GLU A 6 -2.06 -20.59 6.83
CA GLU A 6 -2.84 -20.44 5.59
C GLU A 6 -4.14 -19.66 5.82
N ARG A 7 -4.92 -20.05 6.83
CA ARG A 7 -6.16 -19.35 7.21
C ARG A 7 -5.93 -17.89 7.56
N GLN A 8 -4.83 -17.58 8.24
CA GLN A 8 -4.55 -16.18 8.60
C GLN A 8 -4.13 -15.36 7.38
N ALA A 9 -3.46 -15.97 6.40
CA ALA A 9 -3.17 -15.32 5.14
C ALA A 9 -4.45 -15.09 4.32
N GLU A 10 -5.39 -16.04 4.31
CA GLU A 10 -6.69 -15.90 3.65
C GLU A 10 -7.54 -14.79 4.27
N THR A 11 -7.62 -14.73 5.60
CA THR A 11 -8.31 -13.65 6.33
C THR A 11 -7.65 -12.31 6.01
N TRP A 12 -6.32 -12.23 6.13
CA TRP A 12 -5.59 -11.00 5.86
C TRP A 12 -5.79 -10.52 4.41
N TRP A 13 -5.74 -11.44 3.44
CA TRP A 13 -5.95 -11.12 2.03
C TRP A 13 -7.37 -10.62 1.80
N SER A 14 -8.38 -11.24 2.39
CA SER A 14 -9.77 -10.79 2.27
C SER A 14 -9.98 -9.37 2.81
N GLU A 15 -9.34 -9.05 3.94
CA GLU A 15 -9.46 -7.73 4.59
C GLU A 15 -8.62 -6.62 3.93
N ASN A 16 -7.52 -6.97 3.27
CA ASN A 16 -6.55 -5.99 2.74
C ASN A 16 -6.51 -5.92 1.22
N ARG A 17 -7.15 -6.87 0.53
CA ARG A 17 -7.25 -6.97 -0.93
C ARG A 17 -7.55 -5.62 -1.58
N GLU A 18 -8.61 -4.94 -1.16
CA GLU A 18 -9.06 -3.71 -1.81
C GLU A 18 -8.05 -2.57 -1.68
N LYS A 19 -7.42 -2.44 -0.51
CA LYS A 19 -6.36 -1.45 -0.25
C LYS A 19 -5.08 -1.75 -1.01
N VAL A 20 -4.75 -3.04 -1.16
CA VAL A 20 -3.60 -3.47 -1.95
C VAL A 20 -3.85 -3.20 -3.43
N PHE A 21 -5.03 -3.50 -3.93
CA PHE A 21 -5.42 -3.15 -5.31
C PHE A 21 -5.40 -1.62 -5.50
N GLU A 22 -6.04 -0.84 -4.64
CA GLU A 22 -6.02 0.63 -4.75
C GLU A 22 -4.59 1.22 -4.73
N LYS A 23 -3.71 0.69 -3.87
CA LYS A 23 -2.36 1.21 -3.68
C LYS A 23 -1.34 0.72 -4.72
N TYR A 24 -1.53 -0.47 -5.26
CA TYR A 24 -0.54 -1.15 -6.12
C TYR A 24 -1.05 -1.51 -7.51
N ASP A 25 -2.35 -1.39 -7.80
CA ASP A 25 -2.90 -1.42 -9.16
C ASP A 25 -2.57 -0.10 -9.89
N VAL A 26 -1.29 0.30 -9.82
CA VAL A 26 -0.75 1.53 -10.39
C VAL A 26 -0.46 1.28 -11.86
N ARG A 27 -1.51 1.03 -12.62
CA ARG A 27 -1.52 1.26 -14.08
C ARG A 27 -2.73 2.12 -14.47
N GLY A 28 -3.08 3.07 -13.61
CA GLY A 28 -4.17 4.01 -13.81
C GLY A 28 -3.84 5.48 -13.56
N GLU A 29 -3.08 5.86 -12.52
CA GLU A 29 -2.95 7.28 -12.16
C GLU A 29 -1.56 7.72 -11.73
N GLU A 30 -0.96 8.43 -12.67
CA GLU A 30 0.29 9.17 -12.70
C GLU A 30 0.21 10.44 -11.81
N LYS A 31 -0.47 10.36 -10.65
CA LYS A 31 -0.90 11.51 -9.84
C LYS A 31 -0.57 11.37 -8.36
N ALA A 32 0.62 10.88 -8.04
CA ALA A 32 1.25 11.24 -6.77
C ALA A 32 2.73 11.53 -7.02
N SER A 33 2.97 12.57 -7.82
CA SER A 33 4.17 13.40 -7.66
C SER A 33 4.20 13.93 -6.23
N VAL A 34 4.67 13.13 -5.26
CA VAL A 34 5.26 13.67 -4.03
C VAL A 34 6.67 14.11 -4.40
N GLY A 35 6.70 15.17 -5.20
CA GLY A 35 7.79 16.11 -5.30
C GLY A 35 7.32 17.40 -4.63
N SER A 36 7.68 17.57 -3.36
CA SER A 36 7.76 18.85 -2.64
C SER A 36 8.48 18.56 -1.33
N SER A 37 9.79 18.29 -1.35
CA SER A 37 10.87 19.28 -1.21
C SER A 37 10.68 20.27 -0.04
N ALA A 38 11.65 20.19 0.87
CA ALA A 38 12.29 21.31 1.57
C ALA A 38 11.58 21.92 2.81
N GLN A 39 12.12 21.55 3.98
CA GLN A 39 12.85 22.47 4.86
C GLN A 39 12.11 23.77 5.24
N THR A 40 11.43 23.77 6.39
CA THR A 40 11.15 25.02 7.12
C THR A 40 12.39 25.37 7.95
N GLY A 41 13.07 26.44 7.56
CA GLY A 41 14.14 27.09 8.32
C GLY A 41 13.56 28.01 9.39
N GLN A 42 14.35 28.18 10.44
CA GLN A 42 14.17 29.07 11.59
C GLN A 42 14.25 30.56 11.20
#